data_AF-A0A351MRP8-F1
#
_entry.id   AF-A0A351MRP8-F1
#
_cell.length_a   1.000
_cell.length_b   1.000
_cell.length_c   1.000
_cell.angle_alpha   90.00
_cell.angle_beta   90.00
_cell.angle_gamma   90.00
#
_symmetry.space_group_name_H-M   'P 1'
#
loop_
_entity.id
_entity.type
_entity.pdbx_description
1 polymer ?
#
loop_
_entity_poly.entity_id
_entity_poly.type
_entity_poly.pdbx_seq_one_letter_code
_entity_poly.pdbx_strand_id
1 'polypeptide(L)'
;PRDSFAVKRKVRFALTLSLLLCGICGAAETTTPLLTLRKEHPRLLATAKTFSDIPNRAKKDSVYAKILAKVLKDTEGDLLVPPNKFEIPDGKRLLATSRAILARIERLGMAWQVTHDRRFADRAWVELKSAAEFPNWNPSHFLDTAELCRAFAIGYDWMYDAWTPDQRKILKNTIVEKALKPALDNYTNPKNSRFVRATNNWNQVCNSGIVLGA
;
A
#
# COMPACT_ATOMS: atom_id res chain seq x y z
N PRO A 1 72.89 -24.56 -33.90
CA PRO A 1 73.23 -23.93 -32.60
C PRO A 1 72.00 -23.17 -32.05
N ARG A 2 71.68 -23.50 -30.80
CA ARG A 2 70.53 -23.17 -29.96
C ARG A 2 69.91 -21.75 -30.04
N ASP A 3 68.58 -21.79 -29.91
CA ASP A 3 67.69 -20.97 -29.08
C ASP A 3 67.23 -19.56 -29.46
N SER A 4 65.90 -19.45 -29.38
CA SER A 4 65.06 -18.30 -29.02
C SER A 4 64.93 -17.16 -30.03
N PHE A 5 63.72 -16.98 -30.57
CA PHE A 5 62.84 -15.90 -30.11
C PHE A 5 61.42 -16.11 -30.64
N ALA A 6 60.48 -15.88 -29.73
CA ALA A 6 59.09 -16.26 -29.80
C ALA A 6 58.28 -15.46 -30.83
N VAL A 7 57.46 -16.22 -31.58
CA VAL A 7 56.01 -16.03 -31.73
C VAL A 7 55.52 -14.59 -31.89
N LYS A 8 55.15 -14.23 -33.13
CA LYS A 8 53.98 -13.41 -33.44
C LYS A 8 53.67 -13.51 -34.94
N ARG A 9 52.37 -13.58 -35.26
CA ARG A 9 51.72 -13.45 -36.60
C ARG A 9 51.42 -14.74 -37.36
N LYS A 10 50.35 -15.42 -36.91
CA LYS A 10 49.24 -15.92 -37.75
C LYS A 10 47.99 -15.57 -36.93
N VAL A 11 46.94 -14.93 -37.44
CA VAL A 11 45.98 -15.47 -38.40
C VAL A 11 45.24 -14.29 -39.06
N ARG A 12 45.22 -14.27 -40.39
CA ARG A 12 44.27 -13.51 -41.21
C ARG A 12 43.02 -14.38 -41.44
N PHE A 13 41.91 -13.71 -41.77
CA PHE A 13 40.67 -14.23 -42.36
C PHE A 13 39.64 -14.87 -41.41
N ALA A 14 38.61 -14.09 -41.06
CA ALA A 14 37.21 -14.36 -41.41
C ALA A 14 36.34 -13.27 -40.77
N LEU A 15 36.25 -12.13 -41.46
CA LEU A 15 35.32 -11.06 -41.16
C LEU A 15 34.06 -11.35 -41.99
N THR A 16 33.14 -12.14 -41.47
CA THR A 16 31.81 -12.34 -42.07
C THR A 16 30.78 -12.64 -40.99
N LEU A 17 29.99 -11.61 -40.69
CA LEU A 17 28.56 -11.70 -40.38
C LEU A 17 28.16 -12.60 -39.19
N SER A 18 28.28 -12.07 -37.98
CA SER A 18 27.53 -12.56 -36.79
C SER A 18 26.86 -11.42 -36.05
N LEU A 19 26.33 -10.46 -36.82
CA LEU A 19 25.45 -9.38 -36.37
C LEU A 19 24.01 -9.79 -36.68
N LEU A 20 23.49 -10.82 -35.99
CA LEU A 20 22.07 -11.20 -36.06
C LEU A 20 21.69 -12.24 -34.99
N LEU A 21 22.10 -12.04 -33.73
CA LEU A 21 21.59 -12.82 -32.60
C LEU A 21 21.69 -12.05 -31.28
N CYS A 22 21.12 -10.85 -31.24
CA CYS A 22 20.75 -10.19 -29.98
C CYS A 22 19.62 -9.17 -30.22
N GLY A 23 18.55 -9.64 -30.87
CA GLY A 23 17.44 -8.81 -31.31
C GLY A 23 16.07 -9.25 -30.80
N ILE A 24 16.00 -10.20 -29.87
CA ILE A 24 14.76 -10.47 -29.13
C ILE A 24 14.92 -9.83 -27.77
N CYS A 25 14.89 -8.50 -27.75
CA CYS A 25 14.32 -7.82 -26.60
C CYS A 25 12.86 -8.26 -26.62
N GLY A 26 12.53 -9.31 -25.85
CA GLY A 26 11.16 -9.68 -25.64
C GLY A 26 10.45 -8.43 -25.15
N ALA A 27 9.54 -7.89 -25.97
CA ALA A 27 8.54 -6.97 -25.48
C ALA A 27 7.97 -7.65 -24.23
N ALA A 28 8.20 -7.07 -23.06
CA ALA A 28 7.63 -7.57 -21.83
C ALA A 28 6.14 -7.76 -22.11
N GLU A 29 5.68 -9.01 -22.08
CA GLU A 29 4.27 -9.31 -22.29
C GLU A 29 3.50 -8.41 -21.33
N THR A 30 2.64 -7.55 -21.88
CA THR A 30 1.67 -6.77 -21.13
C THR A 30 0.61 -7.71 -20.60
N THR A 31 1.01 -8.63 -19.73
CA THR A 31 0.10 -9.25 -18.78
C THR A 31 -0.46 -8.09 -17.97
N THR A 32 -1.71 -7.73 -18.27
CA THR A 32 -2.37 -6.66 -17.53
C THR A 32 -2.33 -7.09 -16.06
N PRO A 33 -1.62 -6.37 -15.16
CA PRO A 33 -1.35 -6.85 -13.80
C PRO A 33 -2.61 -7.18 -12.99
N LEU A 34 -3.76 -6.68 -13.45
CA LEU A 34 -5.08 -6.90 -12.88
C LEU A 34 -5.68 -8.28 -13.19
N LEU A 35 -5.18 -9.00 -14.21
CA LEU A 35 -5.72 -10.31 -14.60
C LEU A 35 -5.48 -11.39 -13.54
N THR A 36 -4.40 -11.24 -12.76
CA THR A 36 -4.04 -12.16 -11.68
C THR A 36 -4.52 -11.68 -10.31
N LEU A 37 -5.23 -10.55 -10.25
CA LEU A 37 -5.74 -10.00 -9.00
C LEU A 37 -6.89 -10.86 -8.47
N ARG A 38 -6.77 -11.30 -7.20
CA ARG A 38 -7.85 -12.03 -6.51
C ARG A 38 -9.11 -11.17 -6.48
N LYS A 39 -10.26 -11.76 -6.79
CA LYS A 39 -11.54 -11.02 -6.81
C LYS A 39 -12.12 -10.86 -5.41
N GLU A 40 -11.79 -11.79 -4.53
CA GLU A 40 -12.26 -11.87 -3.16
C GLU A 40 -11.51 -10.88 -2.27
N HIS A 41 -12.20 -10.45 -1.21
CA HIS A 41 -11.67 -9.61 -0.15
C HIS A 41 -11.69 -10.38 1.18
N PRO A 42 -10.75 -10.13 2.11
CA PRO A 42 -9.58 -9.27 1.95
C PRO A 42 -8.50 -9.90 1.07
N ARG A 43 -7.72 -9.05 0.40
CA ARG A 43 -6.58 -9.42 -0.46
C ARG A 43 -5.35 -8.54 -0.23
N LEU A 44 -5.47 -7.44 0.49
CA LEU A 44 -4.35 -6.57 0.86
C LEU A 44 -3.70 -7.09 2.14
N LEU A 45 -2.40 -7.38 2.09
CA LEU A 45 -1.54 -7.87 3.19
C LEU A 45 -1.91 -9.24 3.78
N ALA A 46 -3.19 -9.59 3.83
CA ALA A 46 -3.72 -10.84 4.39
C ALA A 46 -4.97 -11.26 3.61
N THR A 47 -5.18 -12.58 3.52
CA THR A 47 -6.39 -13.17 2.94
C THR A 47 -7.39 -13.55 4.04
N ALA A 48 -8.63 -13.85 3.68
CA ALA A 48 -9.61 -14.43 4.62
C ALA A 48 -9.04 -15.67 5.37
N LYS A 49 -8.30 -16.52 4.66
CA LYS A 49 -7.60 -17.67 5.27
C LYS A 49 -6.54 -17.23 6.28
N THR A 50 -5.76 -16.19 5.94
CA THR A 50 -4.75 -15.64 6.86
C THR A 50 -5.39 -15.18 8.16
N PHE A 51 -6.52 -14.48 8.10
CA PHE A 51 -7.24 -14.01 9.29
C PHE A 51 -7.87 -15.14 10.10
N SER A 52 -8.53 -16.11 9.44
CA SER A 52 -9.17 -17.23 10.14
C SER A 52 -8.16 -18.14 10.85
N ASP A 53 -6.91 -18.16 10.39
CA ASP A 53 -5.82 -18.90 11.04
C ASP A 53 -5.28 -18.20 12.31
N ILE A 54 -5.54 -16.91 12.53
CA ILE A 54 -4.97 -16.14 13.66
C ILE A 54 -5.33 -16.74 15.02
N PRO A 55 -6.61 -17.05 15.35
CA PRO A 55 -6.96 -17.64 16.64
C PRO A 55 -6.28 -19.00 16.87
N ASN A 56 -6.10 -19.79 15.80
CA ASN A 56 -5.43 -21.09 15.89
C ASN A 56 -3.93 -20.94 16.17
N ARG A 57 -3.28 -19.91 15.63
CA ARG A 57 -1.89 -19.59 15.97
C ARG A 57 -1.76 -19.10 17.41
N ALA A 58 -2.68 -18.25 17.86
CA ALA A 58 -2.71 -17.77 19.24
C ALA A 58 -2.87 -18.91 20.26
N LYS A 59 -3.62 -19.98 19.95
CA LYS A 59 -3.71 -21.17 20.82
C LYS A 59 -2.41 -21.95 20.96
N LYS A 60 -1.51 -21.86 19.97
CA LYS A 60 -0.27 -22.65 19.88
C LYS A 60 0.97 -21.87 20.29
N ASP A 61 0.90 -20.54 20.31
CA ASP A 61 2.03 -19.67 20.60
C ASP A 61 1.61 -18.55 21.56
N SER A 62 2.23 -18.54 22.75
CA SER A 62 1.93 -17.58 23.81
C SER A 62 2.26 -16.12 23.44
N VAL A 63 3.24 -15.89 22.56
CA VAL A 63 3.58 -14.55 22.07
C VAL A 63 2.48 -14.05 21.14
N TYR A 64 2.02 -14.89 20.21
CA TYR A 64 0.88 -14.56 19.37
C TYR A 64 -0.39 -14.29 20.19
N ALA A 65 -0.66 -15.11 21.22
CA ALA A 65 -1.79 -14.89 22.11
C ALA A 65 -1.73 -13.51 22.80
N LYS A 66 -0.57 -13.13 23.33
CA LYS A 66 -0.36 -11.83 23.99
C LYS A 66 -0.54 -10.67 23.02
N ILE A 67 0.01 -10.77 21.82
CA ILE A 67 -0.14 -9.73 20.78
C ILE A 67 -1.60 -9.56 20.40
N LEU A 68 -2.29 -10.67 20.09
CA LEU A 68 -3.71 -10.63 19.72
C LEU A 68 -4.58 -10.04 20.83
N ALA A 69 -4.39 -10.51 22.07
CA ALA A 69 -5.12 -9.98 23.22
C ALA A 69 -4.87 -8.48 23.42
N LYS A 70 -3.62 -8.02 23.24
CA LYS A 70 -3.30 -6.60 23.32
C LYS A 70 -3.97 -5.79 22.22
N VAL A 71 -3.94 -6.26 20.97
CA VAL A 71 -4.60 -5.58 19.84
C VAL A 71 -6.10 -5.45 20.13
N LEU A 72 -6.78 -6.55 20.49
CA LEU A 72 -8.22 -6.51 20.77
C LEU A 72 -8.55 -5.58 21.94
N LYS A 73 -7.75 -5.60 23.01
CA LYS A 73 -7.91 -4.69 24.15
C LYS A 73 -7.74 -3.22 23.75
N ASP A 74 -6.71 -2.90 22.96
CA ASP A 74 -6.48 -1.53 22.48
C ASP A 74 -7.63 -1.08 21.55
N THR A 75 -8.17 -1.99 20.73
CA THR A 75 -9.30 -1.70 19.83
C THR A 75 -10.60 -1.41 20.56
N GLU A 76 -10.88 -2.04 21.71
CA GLU A 76 -12.05 -1.69 22.54
C GLU A 76 -12.00 -0.21 22.97
N GLY A 77 -10.81 0.34 23.22
CA GLY A 77 -10.63 1.76 23.48
C GLY A 77 -11.01 2.65 22.29
N ASP A 78 -10.77 2.20 21.06
CA ASP A 78 -11.10 2.96 19.85
C ASP A 78 -12.61 3.17 19.66
N LEU A 79 -13.46 2.32 20.27
CA LEU A 79 -14.92 2.46 20.22
C LEU A 79 -15.42 3.74 20.89
N LEU A 80 -14.68 4.26 21.86
CA LEU A 80 -15.11 5.38 22.72
C LEU A 80 -14.53 6.73 22.31
N VAL A 81 -13.50 6.73 21.46
CA VAL A 81 -12.80 7.96 21.06
C VAL A 81 -13.50 8.61 19.87
N PRO A 82 -13.70 9.94 19.84
CA PRO A 82 -14.25 10.63 18.67
C PRO A 82 -13.39 10.42 17.40
N PRO A 83 -13.97 10.59 16.20
CA PRO A 83 -13.19 10.54 14.97
C PRO A 83 -12.16 11.66 14.93
N ASN A 84 -11.01 11.38 14.30
CA ASN A 84 -10.00 12.40 14.10
C ASN A 84 -10.54 13.53 13.20
N LYS A 85 -10.03 14.74 13.44
CA LYS A 85 -10.39 15.96 12.70
C LYS A 85 -9.25 16.37 11.78
N PHE A 86 -9.58 17.18 10.77
CA PHE A 86 -8.58 17.79 9.90
C PHE A 86 -7.80 18.84 10.68
N GLU A 87 -6.56 18.54 11.03
CA GLU A 87 -5.70 19.40 11.84
C GLU A 87 -4.31 19.49 11.23
N ILE A 88 -3.86 20.73 10.98
CA ILE A 88 -2.52 21.04 10.49
C ILE A 88 -1.88 22.02 11.47
N PRO A 89 -1.48 21.56 12.67
CA PRO A 89 -1.09 22.45 13.77
C PRO A 89 0.21 23.22 13.49
N ASP A 90 1.09 22.66 12.67
CA ASP A 90 2.36 23.30 12.25
C ASP A 90 2.23 24.09 10.94
N GLY A 91 1.01 24.27 10.42
CA GLY A 91 0.74 24.91 9.13
C GLY A 91 1.22 24.14 7.90
N LYS A 92 1.76 22.92 8.06
CA LYS A 92 2.36 22.14 6.97
C LYS A 92 1.89 20.70 6.85
N ARG A 93 1.65 20.02 7.98
CA ARG A 93 1.46 18.57 8.05
C ARG A 93 0.15 18.19 8.70
N LEU A 94 -0.62 17.36 8.00
CA LEU A 94 -1.73 16.55 8.50
C LEU A 94 -1.23 15.18 9.04
N LEU A 95 0.08 14.92 8.98
CA LEU A 95 0.68 13.60 9.20
C LEU A 95 0.28 12.90 10.50
N ALA A 96 0.19 13.64 11.61
CA ALA A 96 -0.19 13.08 12.90
C ALA A 96 -1.62 12.52 12.85
N THR A 97 -2.55 13.29 12.28
CA THR A 97 -3.93 12.88 12.01
C THR A 97 -3.97 11.68 11.06
N SER A 98 -3.24 11.72 9.94
CA SER A 98 -3.21 10.62 8.97
C SER A 98 -2.76 9.29 9.60
N ARG A 99 -1.70 9.33 10.43
CA ARG A 99 -1.18 8.13 11.11
C ARG A 99 -2.10 7.63 12.22
N ALA A 100 -2.74 8.54 12.96
CA ALA A 100 -3.72 8.17 13.98
C ALA A 100 -4.91 7.44 13.34
N ILE A 101 -5.40 7.93 12.19
CA ILE A 101 -6.46 7.27 11.42
C ILE A 101 -5.99 5.90 10.93
N LEU A 102 -4.81 5.81 10.29
CA LEU A 102 -4.28 4.54 9.80
C LEU A 102 -4.18 3.49 10.92
N ALA A 103 -3.54 3.83 12.04
CA ALA A 103 -3.37 2.90 13.15
C ALA A 103 -4.72 2.42 13.71
N ARG A 104 -5.71 3.32 13.81
CA ARG A 104 -7.06 2.98 14.25
C ARG A 104 -7.76 2.04 13.29
N ILE A 105 -7.67 2.28 11.97
CA ILE A 105 -8.28 1.42 10.95
C ILE A 105 -7.63 0.03 10.90
N GLU A 106 -6.31 -0.06 11.05
CA GLU A 106 -5.62 -1.36 11.13
C GLU A 106 -6.09 -2.17 12.35
N ARG A 107 -6.23 -1.53 13.51
CA ARG A 107 -6.76 -2.16 14.74
C ARG A 107 -8.22 -2.59 14.62
N LEU A 108 -9.09 -1.72 14.12
CA LEU A 108 -10.51 -2.02 13.93
C LEU A 108 -10.73 -3.11 12.87
N GLY A 109 -10.01 -3.04 11.75
CA GLY A 109 -10.07 -4.05 10.70
C GLY A 109 -9.58 -5.42 11.17
N MET A 110 -8.49 -5.46 11.95
CA MET A 110 -8.02 -6.70 12.58
C MET A 110 -9.07 -7.29 13.54
N ALA A 111 -9.67 -6.45 14.38
CA ALA A 111 -10.70 -6.90 15.32
C ALA A 111 -11.95 -7.40 14.61
N TRP A 112 -12.42 -6.72 13.55
CA TRP A 112 -13.50 -7.20 12.69
C TRP A 112 -13.17 -8.58 12.10
N GLN A 113 -11.99 -8.72 11.50
CA GLN A 113 -11.58 -9.98 10.86
C GLN A 113 -11.46 -11.15 11.84
N VAL A 114 -11.06 -10.91 13.08
CA VAL A 114 -10.90 -11.97 14.09
C VAL A 114 -12.20 -12.31 14.82
N THR A 115 -13.05 -11.32 15.09
CA THR A 115 -14.22 -11.47 15.97
C THR A 115 -15.55 -11.45 15.23
N HIS A 116 -15.59 -10.82 14.05
CA HIS A 116 -16.79 -10.49 13.28
C HIS A 116 -17.81 -9.66 14.10
N ASP A 117 -17.37 -8.98 15.15
CA ASP A 117 -18.18 -8.05 15.90
C ASP A 117 -18.37 -6.77 15.09
N ARG A 118 -19.62 -6.52 14.71
CA ARG A 118 -20.04 -5.41 13.86
C ARG A 118 -19.69 -4.04 14.43
N ARG A 119 -19.56 -3.91 15.75
CA ARG A 119 -19.19 -2.64 16.42
C ARG A 119 -17.88 -2.07 15.89
N PHE A 120 -16.91 -2.93 15.55
CA PHE A 120 -15.61 -2.48 15.03
C PHE A 120 -15.71 -1.90 13.62
N ALA A 121 -16.47 -2.55 12.73
CA ALA A 121 -16.70 -2.04 11.38
C ALA A 121 -17.52 -0.74 11.39
N ASP A 122 -18.56 -0.68 12.22
CA ASP A 122 -19.38 0.53 12.36
C ASP A 122 -18.56 1.70 12.91
N ARG A 123 -17.67 1.45 13.88
CA ARG A 123 -16.74 2.48 14.36
C ARG A 123 -15.72 2.89 13.29
N ALA A 124 -15.20 1.94 12.50
CA ALA A 124 -14.28 2.26 11.41
C ALA A 124 -14.96 3.12 10.34
N TRP A 125 -16.25 2.88 10.07
CA TRP A 125 -17.02 3.74 9.17
C TRP A 125 -17.10 5.19 9.67
N VAL A 126 -17.33 5.41 10.96
CA VAL A 126 -17.34 6.78 11.54
C VAL A 126 -16.00 7.49 11.29
N GLU A 127 -14.89 6.78 11.43
CA GLU A 127 -13.55 7.33 11.17
C GLU A 127 -13.34 7.67 9.70
N LEU A 128 -13.59 6.69 8.82
CA LEU A 128 -13.36 6.83 7.37
C LEU A 128 -14.28 7.87 6.77
N LYS A 129 -15.54 7.95 7.21
CA LYS A 129 -16.48 8.96 6.75
C LYS A 129 -15.99 10.37 7.12
N SER A 130 -15.55 10.58 8.37
CA SER A 130 -14.96 11.87 8.79
C SER A 130 -13.77 12.27 7.91
N ALA A 131 -12.84 11.33 7.70
CA ALA A 131 -11.64 11.58 6.89
C ALA A 131 -11.94 11.76 5.39
N ALA A 132 -13.07 11.22 4.89
CA ALA A 132 -13.54 11.43 3.52
C ALA A 132 -14.10 12.84 3.33
N GLU A 133 -14.63 13.45 4.39
CA GLU A 133 -15.17 14.81 4.41
C GLU A 133 -14.07 15.88 4.56
N PHE A 134 -12.82 15.49 4.83
CA PHE A 134 -11.69 16.44 4.85
C PHE A 134 -11.58 17.18 3.51
N PRO A 135 -11.24 18.49 3.51
CA PRO A 135 -11.18 19.27 2.27
C PRO A 135 -10.20 18.66 1.25
N ASN A 136 -9.08 18.14 1.74
CA ASN A 136 -8.09 17.37 0.99
C ASN A 136 -7.29 16.47 1.96
N TRP A 137 -6.40 15.63 1.43
CA TRP A 137 -5.46 14.83 2.24
C TRP A 137 -4.04 15.42 2.24
N ASN A 138 -3.94 16.73 2.08
CA ASN A 138 -2.72 17.53 2.00
C ASN A 138 -1.70 17.02 0.96
N PRO A 139 -2.04 17.04 -0.35
CA PRO A 139 -1.14 16.57 -1.40
C PRO A 139 0.17 17.38 -1.52
N SER A 140 0.24 18.57 -0.90
CA SER A 140 1.48 19.36 -0.81
C SER A 140 2.56 18.69 0.06
N HIS A 141 2.14 17.90 1.04
CA HIS A 141 2.99 17.05 1.89
C HIS A 141 2.55 15.60 1.73
N PHE A 142 2.97 14.97 0.63
CA PHE A 142 2.39 13.73 0.11
C PHE A 142 2.45 12.50 1.04
N LEU A 143 3.25 12.53 2.12
CA LEU A 143 3.17 11.51 3.17
C LEU A 143 1.77 11.47 3.80
N ASP A 144 1.16 12.62 4.00
CA ASP A 144 -0.15 12.75 4.63
C ASP A 144 -1.23 12.06 3.78
N THR A 145 -1.13 12.26 2.46
CA THR A 145 -1.98 11.65 1.44
C THR A 145 -1.76 10.15 1.36
N ALA A 146 -0.51 9.69 1.36
CA ALA A 146 -0.19 8.27 1.25
C ALA A 146 -0.65 7.47 2.48
N GLU A 147 -0.49 8.01 3.69
CA GLU A 147 -0.92 7.36 4.93
C GLU A 147 -2.46 7.26 5.00
N LEU A 148 -3.20 8.28 4.56
CA LEU A 148 -4.66 8.23 4.46
C LEU A 148 -5.15 7.31 3.33
N CYS A 149 -4.47 7.29 2.19
CA CYS A 149 -4.75 6.34 1.11
C CYS A 149 -4.62 4.90 1.61
N ARG A 150 -3.55 4.60 2.35
CA ARG A 150 -3.36 3.30 2.99
C ARG A 150 -4.47 2.97 3.98
N ALA A 151 -4.87 3.92 4.83
CA ALA A 151 -5.94 3.71 5.79
C ALA A 151 -7.25 3.34 5.09
N PHE A 152 -7.61 4.07 4.03
CA PHE A 152 -8.83 3.79 3.26
C PHE A 152 -8.74 2.48 2.48
N ALA A 153 -7.58 2.15 1.90
CA ALA A 153 -7.38 0.90 1.21
C ALA A 153 -7.56 -0.31 2.14
N ILE A 154 -6.90 -0.29 3.30
CA ILE A 154 -7.05 -1.32 4.34
C ILE A 154 -8.50 -1.38 4.81
N GLY A 155 -9.13 -0.23 5.09
CA GLY A 155 -10.52 -0.18 5.52
C GLY A 155 -11.50 -0.74 4.49
N TYR A 156 -11.31 -0.42 3.21
CA TYR A 156 -12.11 -0.94 2.11
C TYR A 156 -11.98 -2.45 1.97
N ASP A 157 -10.74 -2.95 2.02
CA ASP A 157 -10.42 -4.35 1.76
C ASP A 157 -10.73 -5.27 2.95
N TRP A 158 -10.30 -4.90 4.15
CA TRP A 158 -10.42 -5.73 5.36
C TRP A 158 -11.82 -5.75 5.94
N MET A 159 -12.71 -4.83 5.57
CA MET A 159 -14.09 -4.78 6.06
C MET A 159 -15.10 -4.76 4.90
N TYR A 160 -14.67 -5.24 3.72
CA TYR A 160 -15.42 -5.16 2.46
C TYR A 160 -16.87 -5.68 2.56
N ASP A 161 -17.04 -6.77 3.31
CA ASP A 161 -18.28 -7.49 3.57
C ASP A 161 -19.19 -6.79 4.60
N ALA A 162 -18.63 -5.99 5.50
CA ALA A 162 -19.39 -5.15 6.42
C ALA A 162 -20.04 -3.95 5.71
N TRP A 163 -19.46 -3.50 4.61
CA TRP A 163 -19.88 -2.28 3.90
C TRP A 163 -21.17 -2.45 3.10
N THR A 164 -22.01 -1.42 3.14
CA THR A 164 -23.09 -1.26 2.15
C THR A 164 -22.51 -0.89 0.78
N PRO A 165 -23.26 -1.07 -0.33
CA PRO A 165 -22.83 -0.61 -1.65
C PRO A 165 -22.44 0.87 -1.69
N ASP A 166 -23.18 1.73 -1.00
CA ASP A 166 -22.92 3.17 -0.94
C ASP A 166 -21.65 3.49 -0.14
N GLN A 167 -21.42 2.80 0.99
CA GLN A 167 -20.18 2.94 1.76
C GLN A 167 -18.97 2.56 0.92
N ARG A 168 -19.03 1.43 0.19
CA ARG A 168 -17.95 1.03 -0.75
C ARG A 168 -17.73 2.09 -1.83
N LYS A 169 -18.80 2.65 -2.39
CA LYS A 169 -18.71 3.71 -3.39
C LYS A 169 -18.01 4.95 -2.83
N ILE A 170 -18.37 5.39 -1.63
CA ILE A 170 -17.74 6.53 -0.95
C ILE A 170 -16.25 6.27 -0.72
N LEU A 171 -15.88 5.13 -0.13
CA LEU A 171 -14.49 4.78 0.14
C LEU A 171 -13.65 4.76 -1.15
N LYS A 172 -14.13 4.05 -2.18
CA LYS A 172 -13.44 3.95 -3.48
C LYS A 172 -13.28 5.33 -4.14
N ASN A 173 -14.34 6.12 -4.21
CA ASN A 173 -14.28 7.44 -4.82
C ASN A 173 -13.34 8.37 -4.05
N THR A 174 -13.32 8.27 -2.71
CA THR A 174 -12.42 9.07 -1.89
C THR A 174 -10.95 8.74 -2.17
N ILE A 175 -10.59 7.44 -2.27
CA ILE A 175 -9.24 7.00 -2.65
C ILE A 175 -8.85 7.57 -4.02
N VAL A 176 -9.74 7.46 -5.02
CA VAL A 176 -9.49 7.94 -6.38
C VAL A 176 -9.26 9.45 -6.39
N GLU A 177 -10.17 10.23 -5.80
CA GLU A 177 -10.15 11.69 -5.89
C GLU A 177 -9.05 12.31 -5.02
N LYS A 178 -8.85 11.81 -3.80
CA LYS A 178 -7.95 12.45 -2.82
C LYS A 178 -6.54 11.87 -2.79
N ALA A 179 -6.31 10.69 -3.36
CA ALA A 179 -4.97 10.09 -3.42
C ALA A 179 -4.50 9.74 -4.84
N LEU A 180 -5.25 8.93 -5.59
CA LEU A 180 -4.75 8.42 -6.88
C LEU A 180 -4.63 9.52 -7.94
N LYS A 181 -5.58 10.45 -8.04
CA LYS A 181 -5.47 11.60 -8.94
C LYS A 181 -4.27 12.50 -8.60
N PRO A 182 -4.07 12.95 -7.34
CA PRO A 182 -2.84 13.64 -6.95
C PRO A 182 -1.55 12.85 -7.20
N ALA A 183 -1.57 11.53 -6.98
CA ALA A 183 -0.42 10.67 -7.25
C ALA A 183 -0.10 10.63 -8.74
N LEU A 184 -1.12 10.50 -9.60
CA LEU A 184 -0.95 10.48 -11.05
C LEU A 184 -0.29 11.75 -11.57
N ASP A 185 -0.68 12.93 -11.06
CA ASP A 185 0.02 14.18 -11.40
C ASP A 185 1.50 14.11 -10.98
N ASN A 186 1.82 13.62 -9.78
CA ASN A 186 3.22 13.45 -9.36
C ASN A 186 4.00 12.47 -10.26
N TYR A 187 3.38 11.38 -10.73
CA TYR A 187 4.03 10.40 -11.61
C TYR A 187 4.23 10.89 -13.04
N THR A 188 3.31 11.70 -13.56
CA THR A 188 3.27 12.06 -14.98
C THR A 188 3.80 13.45 -15.28
N ASN A 189 3.80 14.35 -14.29
CA ASN A 189 4.25 15.73 -14.46
C ASN A 189 5.65 15.93 -13.85
N PRO A 190 6.71 16.07 -14.67
CA PRO A 190 8.08 16.24 -14.17
C PRO A 190 8.29 17.46 -13.26
N LYS A 191 7.38 18.44 -13.28
CA LYS A 191 7.43 19.61 -12.39
C LYS A 191 6.94 19.29 -10.97
N ASN A 192 6.11 18.26 -10.81
CA ASN A 192 5.50 17.87 -9.53
C ASN A 192 6.01 16.53 -8.97
N SER A 193 6.94 15.84 -9.63
CA SER A 193 7.45 14.50 -9.25
C SER A 193 8.38 14.43 -8.03
N ARG A 194 8.10 15.18 -6.94
CA ARG A 194 9.03 15.33 -5.81
C ARG A 194 9.23 14.02 -5.03
N PHE A 195 8.17 13.38 -4.56
CA PHE A 195 8.30 12.11 -3.82
C PHE A 195 8.73 10.98 -4.77
N VAL A 196 8.27 11.02 -6.02
CA VAL A 196 8.56 10.01 -7.05
C VAL A 196 10.05 9.92 -7.36
N ARG A 197 10.77 11.05 -7.33
CA ARG A 197 12.23 11.10 -7.56
C ARG A 197 13.07 11.09 -6.29
N ALA A 198 12.45 11.08 -5.11
CA ALA A 198 13.19 11.07 -3.85
C ALA A 198 13.96 9.75 -3.69
N THR A 199 15.20 9.81 -3.21
CA THR A 199 16.08 8.64 -2.98
C THR A 199 16.06 8.18 -1.52
N ASN A 200 15.14 8.69 -0.72
CA ASN A 200 14.99 8.38 0.70
C ASN A 200 13.62 7.71 0.98
N ASN A 201 13.32 7.48 2.25
CA ASN A 201 12.09 6.80 2.66
C ASN A 201 10.80 7.48 2.16
N TRP A 202 10.84 8.77 1.81
CA TRP A 202 9.67 9.50 1.33
C TRP A 202 9.08 8.84 0.08
N ASN A 203 9.94 8.40 -0.84
CA ASN A 203 9.53 7.66 -2.02
C ASN A 203 8.86 6.34 -1.66
N GLN A 204 9.50 5.54 -0.80
CA GLN A 204 9.02 4.21 -0.44
C GLN A 204 7.65 4.29 0.25
N VAL A 205 7.52 5.15 1.27
CA VAL A 205 6.27 5.30 2.02
C VAL A 205 5.14 5.78 1.11
N CYS A 206 5.40 6.79 0.26
CA CYS A 206 4.38 7.30 -0.64
C CYS A 206 3.94 6.26 -1.67
N ASN A 207 4.89 5.58 -2.33
CA ASN A 207 4.55 4.54 -3.30
C ASN A 207 3.81 3.36 -2.64
N SER A 208 4.21 2.91 -1.46
CA SER A 208 3.50 1.83 -0.75
C SER A 208 2.05 2.20 -0.43
N GLY A 209 1.79 3.44 0.01
CA GLY A 209 0.43 3.90 0.28
C GLY A 209 -0.44 3.96 -0.98
N ILE A 210 0.13 4.43 -2.09
CA ILE A 210 -0.59 4.51 -3.37
C ILE A 210 -0.83 3.14 -3.99
N VAL A 211 0.14 2.23 -3.94
CA VAL A 211 -0.01 0.85 -4.44
C VAL A 211 -1.11 0.09 -3.72
N LEU A 212 -1.30 0.34 -2.42
CA LEU A 212 -2.42 -0.27 -1.68
C LEU A 212 -3.79 0.27 -2.11
N GLY A 213 -3.86 1.54 -2.51
CA GLY A 213 -5.11 2.17 -2.95
C GLY A 213 -5.49 1.92 -4.40
N ALA A 214 -4.54 1.52 -5.25
CA ALA A 214 -4.74 1.25 -6.67
C ALA A 214 -5.36 -0.14 -6.92
#